data_AF-A0A7X0JIC6-F1
#
_entry.id   AF-A0A7X0JIC6-F1
#
_cell.length_a   1.000
_cell.length_b   1.000
_cell.length_c   1.000
_cell.angle_alpha   90.00
_cell.angle_beta   90.00
_cell.angle_gamma   90.00
#
_symmetry.space_group_name_H-M   'P 1'
#
loop_
_entity.id
_entity.type
_entity.pdbx_description
1 polymer ?
#
loop_
_entity_poly.entity_id
_entity_poly.type
_entity_poly.pdbx_seq_one_letter_code
_entity_poly.pdbx_strand_id
1 'polypeptide(L)'
;MDRLERDAPFPAEMQGRWTDVEDSNSVLIVEGSEIICFGEKIAYDYKLIDTIDGALTVSLKINDRTADDTFQRANITELVITPEGDLHAYNVKFASQFARTVS
;
A
#
# COMPACT_ATOMS: atom_id res chain seq x y z
N MET A 1 -12.08 -9.15 -6.70
CA MET A 1 -11.87 -8.15 -5.64
C MET A 1 -12.63 -8.48 -4.35
N ASP A 2 -11.90 -8.78 -3.28
CA ASP A 2 -12.43 -9.05 -1.94
C ASP A 2 -12.27 -7.85 -1.03
N ARG A 3 -13.34 -7.47 -0.32
CA ARG A 3 -13.29 -6.41 0.70
C ARG A 3 -12.90 -6.98 2.05
N LEU A 4 -11.87 -6.39 2.67
CA LEU A 4 -11.48 -6.67 4.05
C LEU A 4 -11.53 -5.38 4.87
N GLU A 5 -12.06 -5.48 6.10
CA GLU A 5 -12.09 -4.37 7.05
C GLU A 5 -10.68 -4.03 7.57
N ARG A 6 -10.57 -2.91 8.31
CA ARG A 6 -9.29 -2.35 8.75
C ARG A 6 -8.44 -3.28 9.61
N ASP A 7 -9.07 -4.15 10.38
CA ASP A 7 -8.42 -5.04 11.35
C ASP A 7 -7.78 -6.27 10.70
N ALA A 8 -8.34 -6.76 9.60
CA ALA A 8 -7.77 -7.88 8.86
C ALA A 8 -6.34 -7.55 8.38
N PRO A 9 -5.39 -8.50 8.42
CA PRO A 9 -4.04 -8.25 7.94
C PRO A 9 -3.99 -8.02 6.42
N PHE A 10 -2.95 -7.33 5.95
CA PHE A 10 -2.54 -7.35 4.55
C PHE A 10 -2.01 -8.75 4.17
N PRO A 11 -2.03 -9.09 2.87
CA PRO A 11 -1.43 -10.32 2.37
C PRO A 11 0.02 -10.50 2.85
N ALA A 12 0.43 -11.75 3.06
CA ALA A 12 1.73 -12.08 3.61
C ALA A 12 2.88 -11.56 2.74
N GLU A 13 2.67 -11.53 1.42
CA GLU A 13 3.58 -11.06 0.39
C GLU A 13 3.94 -9.57 0.57
N MET A 14 3.01 -8.76 1.08
CA MET A 14 3.23 -7.33 1.32
C MET A 14 3.91 -7.05 2.67
N GLN A 15 3.92 -8.01 3.59
CA GLN A 15 4.43 -7.80 4.95
C GLN A 15 5.94 -7.53 4.96
N GLY A 16 6.35 -6.60 5.82
CA GLY A 16 7.74 -6.28 6.10
C GLY A 16 8.12 -4.84 5.77
N ARG A 17 9.44 -4.62 5.68
CA ARG A 17 10.06 -3.33 5.38
C ARG A 17 10.53 -3.31 3.93
N TRP A 18 10.16 -2.24 3.23
CA TRP A 18 10.45 -1.99 1.83
C TRP A 18 11.16 -0.65 1.71
N THR A 19 12.21 -0.58 0.89
CA THR A 19 12.99 0.65 0.67
C THR A 19 12.76 1.13 -0.76
N ASP A 20 12.49 2.43 -0.90
CA ASP A 20 12.29 3.04 -2.21
C ASP A 20 13.57 2.88 -3.06
N VAL A 21 13.40 2.51 -4.33
CA VAL A 21 14.52 2.21 -5.23
C VAL A 21 15.27 3.47 -5.68
N GLU A 22 14.61 4.63 -5.64
CA GLU A 22 15.18 5.93 -6.03
C GLU A 22 15.68 6.73 -4.81
N ASP A 23 15.08 6.53 -3.62
CA ASP A 23 15.53 7.13 -2.37
C ASP A 23 15.65 6.12 -1.22
N SER A 24 16.89 5.72 -0.92
CA SER A 24 17.18 4.78 0.17
C SER A 24 16.76 5.22 1.58
N ASN A 25 16.46 6.51 1.81
CA ASN A 25 15.94 6.99 3.10
C ASN A 25 14.42 6.82 3.20
N SER A 26 13.76 6.65 2.06
CA SER A 26 12.33 6.50 1.94
C SER A 26 11.93 5.05 2.12
N VAL A 27 11.11 4.80 3.14
CA VAL A 27 10.78 3.44 3.59
C VAL A 27 9.28 3.32 3.75
N LEU A 28 8.77 2.19 3.27
CA LEU A 28 7.40 1.74 3.48
C LEU A 28 7.43 0.48 4.36
N ILE A 29 6.64 0.50 5.43
CA ILE A 29 6.50 -0.62 6.36
C ILE A 29 5.07 -1.09 6.32
N VAL A 30 4.86 -2.38 6.05
CA VAL A 30 3.57 -3.06 6.19
C VAL A 30 3.67 -4.05 7.33
N GLU A 31 2.85 -3.87 8.37
CA GLU A 31 2.84 -4.74 9.55
C GLU A 31 1.41 -5.06 9.98
N GLY A 32 1.00 -6.31 9.80
CA GLY A 32 -0.38 -6.73 10.05
C GLY A 32 -1.31 -5.96 9.12
N SER A 33 -2.10 -5.05 9.67
CA SER A 33 -2.99 -4.15 8.93
C SER A 33 -2.46 -2.71 8.86
N GLU A 34 -1.26 -2.45 9.31
CA GLU A 34 -0.70 -1.10 9.36
C GLU A 34 0.20 -0.83 8.17
N ILE A 35 0.14 0.40 7.65
CA ILE A 35 1.08 0.93 6.68
C ILE A 35 1.68 2.21 7.26
N ILE A 36 3.00 2.26 7.31
CA ILE A 36 3.76 3.48 7.61
C ILE A 36 4.59 3.80 6.38
N CYS A 37 4.42 5.01 5.84
CA CYS A 37 5.20 5.50 4.71
C CYS A 37 5.73 6.90 5.04
N PHE A 38 7.02 7.14 4.77
CA PHE A 38 7.69 8.41 5.10
C PHE A 38 7.54 8.83 6.58
N GLY A 39 7.41 7.85 7.49
CA GLY A 39 7.21 8.09 8.92
C GLY A 39 5.76 8.38 9.33
N GLU A 40 4.82 8.45 8.39
CA GLU A 40 3.41 8.68 8.67
C GLU A 40 2.58 7.41 8.46
N LYS A 41 1.61 7.20 9.36
CA LYS A 41 0.67 6.09 9.28
C LYS A 41 -0.47 6.42 8.32
N ILE A 42 -0.75 5.52 7.39
CA ILE A 42 -1.84 5.69 6.42
C ILE A 42 -3.18 5.38 7.11
N ALA A 43 -4.07 6.38 7.11
CA ALA A 43 -5.40 6.26 7.70
C ALA A 43 -6.43 5.86 6.63
N TYR A 44 -6.93 4.63 6.71
CA TYR A 44 -7.95 4.08 5.81
C TYR A 44 -8.95 3.23 6.62
N ASP A 45 -10.14 2.99 6.06
CA ASP A 45 -11.21 2.25 6.76
C ASP A 45 -11.32 0.80 6.30
N TYR A 46 -11.09 0.54 5.01
CA TYR A 46 -11.13 -0.82 4.45
C TYR A 46 -10.19 -0.93 3.26
N LYS A 47 -9.91 -2.17 2.88
CA LYS A 47 -9.07 -2.51 1.74
C LYS A 47 -9.81 -3.45 0.81
N LEU A 48 -9.50 -3.32 -0.47
CA LEU A 48 -9.99 -4.17 -1.54
C LEU A 48 -8.80 -4.93 -2.12
N ILE A 49 -8.86 -6.26 -2.14
CA ILE A 49 -7.76 -7.12 -2.58
C ILE A 49 -8.16 -7.80 -3.89
N ASP A 50 -7.27 -7.78 -4.88
CA ASP A 50 -7.45 -8.53 -6.12
C ASP A 50 -6.14 -9.10 -6.65
N THR A 51 -6.25 -10.02 -7.60
CA THR A 51 -5.12 -10.43 -8.44
C THR A 51 -5.45 -10.06 -9.88
N ILE A 52 -4.68 -9.14 -10.46
CA ILE A 52 -4.87 -8.64 -11.83
C ILE A 52 -3.61 -8.97 -12.61
N ASP A 53 -3.74 -9.76 -13.67
CA ASP A 53 -2.62 -10.19 -14.53
C ASP A 53 -1.44 -10.80 -13.74
N GLY A 54 -1.73 -11.49 -12.64
CA GLY A 54 -0.74 -12.12 -11.76
C GLY A 54 -0.13 -11.19 -10.71
N ALA A 55 -0.39 -9.88 -10.77
CA ALA A 55 0.00 -8.94 -9.73
C ALA A 55 -1.04 -8.93 -8.60
N LEU A 56 -0.58 -8.91 -7.35
CA LEU A 56 -1.42 -8.78 -6.17
C LEU A 56 -1.66 -7.29 -5.89
N THR A 57 -2.90 -6.85 -6.02
CA THR A 57 -3.31 -5.46 -5.87
C THR A 57 -4.13 -5.26 -4.61
N VAL A 58 -3.80 -4.23 -3.84
CA VAL A 58 -4.57 -3.80 -2.66
C VAL A 58 -4.89 -2.33 -2.78
N SER A 59 -6.18 -2.00 -2.92
CA SER A 59 -6.66 -0.62 -2.92
C SER A 59 -7.18 -0.24 -1.53
N LEU A 60 -6.71 0.90 -1.00
CA LEU A 60 -7.14 1.46 0.29
C LEU A 60 -8.30 2.45 0.07
N LYS A 61 -9.28 2.41 0.97
CA LYS A 61 -10.49 3.24 0.87
C LYS A 61 -10.96 3.73 2.23
N ILE A 62 -11.73 4.81 2.21
CA ILE A 62 -12.47 5.33 3.36
C ILE A 62 -13.97 5.23 3.11
N ASN A 63 -14.76 5.19 4.18
CA ASN A 63 -16.22 5.15 4.12
C ASN A 63 -16.81 6.54 3.86
N ASP A 64 -16.16 7.60 4.34
CA ASP A 64 -16.58 8.98 4.11
C ASP A 64 -16.25 9.42 2.68
N ARG A 65 -17.24 9.31 1.80
CA ARG A 65 -17.12 9.72 0.39
C ARG A 65 -16.88 11.21 0.21
N THR A 66 -17.23 12.05 1.18
CA THR A 66 -16.99 13.49 1.07
C THR A 66 -15.52 13.85 1.26
N ALA A 67 -14.76 12.99 1.94
CA ALA A 67 -13.33 13.13 2.15
C ALA A 67 -12.48 12.37 1.10
N ASP A 68 -13.09 11.65 0.17
CA ASP A 68 -12.39 10.72 -0.75
C ASP A 68 -11.34 11.44 -1.60
N ASP A 69 -11.68 12.58 -2.21
CA ASP A 69 -10.72 13.38 -2.99
C ASP A 69 -9.50 13.83 -2.18
N THR A 70 -9.74 14.18 -0.90
CA THR A 70 -8.66 14.60 0.01
C THR A 70 -7.79 13.40 0.37
N PHE A 71 -8.41 12.26 0.68
CA PHE A 71 -7.72 11.01 0.96
C PHE A 71 -6.84 10.59 -0.21
N GLN A 72 -7.38 10.57 -1.43
CA GLN A 72 -6.67 10.17 -2.64
C GLN A 72 -5.46 11.05 -2.96
N ARG A 73 -5.49 12.33 -2.57
CA ARG A 73 -4.41 13.31 -2.80
C ARG A 73 -3.33 13.31 -1.73
N ALA A 74 -3.62 12.77 -0.55
CA ALA A 74 -2.74 12.84 0.63
C ALA A 74 -2.12 11.49 0.99
N ASN A 75 -2.81 10.38 0.72
CA ASN A 75 -2.41 9.05 1.15
C ASN A 75 -2.06 8.16 -0.03
N ILE A 76 -1.37 7.05 0.25
CA ILE A 76 -1.34 5.90 -0.65
C ILE A 76 -2.76 5.38 -0.81
N THR A 77 -3.16 5.12 -2.04
CA THR A 77 -4.47 4.54 -2.37
C THR A 77 -4.37 3.14 -2.92
N GLU A 78 -3.20 2.74 -3.40
CA GLU A 78 -3.00 1.44 -4.05
C GLU A 78 -1.59 0.92 -3.78
N LEU A 79 -1.52 -0.38 -3.49
CA LEU A 79 -0.30 -1.16 -3.33
C LEU A 79 -0.37 -2.32 -4.33
N VAL A 80 0.72 -2.58 -5.05
CA VAL A 80 0.79 -3.66 -6.04
C VAL A 80 2.09 -4.43 -5.83
N ILE A 81 1.99 -5.73 -5.58
CA ILE A 81 3.14 -6.65 -5.67
C ILE A 81 3.13 -7.25 -7.08
N THR A 82 4.17 -6.99 -7.85
CA THR A 82 4.33 -7.60 -9.18
C THR A 82 4.64 -9.10 -9.06
N PRO A 83 4.46 -9.89 -10.14
CA PRO A 83 4.86 -11.30 -10.15
C PRO A 83 6.35 -11.51 -9.81
N GLU A 84 7.21 -10.53 -10.07
CA GLU A 84 8.63 -10.54 -9.76
C GLU A 84 8.94 -10.26 -8.28
N GLY A 85 7.94 -9.80 -7.51
CA GLY A 85 8.04 -9.53 -6.08
C GLY A 85 8.36 -8.09 -5.71
N ASP A 86 8.35 -7.17 -6.67
CA ASP A 86 8.53 -5.74 -6.41
C ASP A 86 7.23 -5.12 -5.88
N LEU A 87 7.34 -4.23 -4.89
CA LEU A 87 6.20 -3.50 -4.35
C LEU A 87 6.11 -2.12 -4.98
N HIS A 88 4.98 -1.78 -5.56
CA HIS A 88 4.66 -0.42 -5.95
C HIS A 88 3.61 0.18 -5.04
N ALA A 89 3.75 1.46 -4.72
CA ALA A 89 2.73 2.24 -4.03
C ALA A 89 2.36 3.47 -4.85
N TYR A 90 1.07 3.76 -4.92
CA TYR A 90 0.54 4.82 -5.76
C TYR A 90 -0.46 5.70 -5.02
N ASN A 91 -0.50 6.96 -5.44
CA ASN A 91 -1.68 7.82 -5.29
C ASN A 91 -1.85 8.73 -6.52
N VAL A 92 -2.77 9.69 -6.47
CA VAL A 92 -3.05 10.56 -7.63
C VAL A 92 -1.91 11.54 -7.98
N LYS A 93 -0.83 11.60 -7.18
CA LYS A 93 0.30 12.50 -7.35
C LYS A 93 1.64 11.80 -7.52
N PHE A 94 1.79 10.56 -7.05
CA PHE A 94 3.06 9.84 -7.11
C PHE A 94 2.89 8.35 -7.36
N ALA A 95 3.96 7.76 -7.89
CA ALA A 95 4.17 6.33 -8.05
C ALA A 95 5.60 6.04 -7.59
N SER A 96 5.75 5.19 -6.57
CA SER A 96 7.06 4.76 -6.06
C SER A 96 7.18 3.25 -6.16
N GLN A 97 8.36 2.77 -6.54
CA GLN A 97 8.74 1.37 -6.48
C GLN A 97 9.62 1.15 -5.25
N PHE A 98 9.35 0.08 -4.52
CA PHE A 98 10.08 -0.33 -3.34
C PHE A 98 10.59 -1.76 -3.51
N ALA A 99 11.85 -1.95 -3.17
CA ALA A 99 12.46 -3.27 -3.12
C ALA A 99 12.47 -3.80 -1.68
N ARG A 100 12.36 -5.12 -1.55
CA ARG A 100 12.47 -5.78 -0.25
C ARG A 100 13.88 -5.60 0.28
N THR A 101 14.02 -5.13 1.51
CA THR A 101 15.33 -5.11 2.16
C THR A 101 15.71 -6.56 2.49
N VAL A 102 16.56 -7.16 1.68
CA VAL A 102 17.28 -8.39 2.06
C VAL A 102 18.34 -7.99 3.09
N SER A 103 18.06 -8.32 4.34
CA SER A 103 19.06 -8.32 5.43
C SER A 103 20.09 -9.43 5.23
#